data_AF-A0A918YTT4-F1
#
_entry.id   AF-A0A918YTT4-F1
#
_cell.length_a   1.000
_cell.length_b   1.000
_cell.length_c   1.000
_cell.angle_alpha   90.00
_cell.angle_beta   90.00
_cell.angle_gamma   90.00
#
_symmetry.space_group_name_H-M   'P 1'
#
loop_
_entity.id
_entity.type
_entity.pdbx_description
1 polymer ?
#
loop_
_entity_poly.entity_id
_entity_poly.type
_entity_poly.pdbx_seq_one_letter_code
_entity_poly.pdbx_strand_id
1 'polypeptide(L)'
;MPFRQTARPLPPGSTLALYIDGLVERPGTDIEAQIDVLARTLDVEPRGAPADPQRLDRAAGRLMRTFIPDTVAHDDDATLLLVGLPDQDGGGACG
;
A
#
# COMPACT_ATOMS: atom_id res chain seq x y z
N MET A 1 26.20 6.34 -13.03
CA MET A 1 25.39 7.19 -12.12
C MET A 1 25.33 6.51 -10.76
N PRO A 2 25.65 7.20 -9.65
CA PRO A 2 25.54 6.59 -8.32
C PRO A 2 24.07 6.53 -7.88
N PHE A 3 23.65 5.39 -7.34
CA PHE A 3 22.32 5.21 -6.77
C PHE A 3 22.28 5.79 -5.34
N ARG A 4 21.19 6.46 -4.97
CA ARG A 4 20.99 6.96 -3.60
C ARG A 4 20.08 5.98 -2.86
N GLN A 5 20.58 5.43 -1.76
CA GLN A 5 19.81 4.57 -0.87
C GLN A 5 19.23 5.38 0.30
N THR A 6 18.02 5.02 0.72
CA THR A 6 17.42 5.48 1.97
C THR A 6 17.00 4.26 2.79
N ALA A 7 17.10 4.37 4.11
CA ALA A 7 16.60 3.36 5.04
C ALA A 7 15.66 4.03 6.05
N ARG A 8 14.55 3.36 6.35
CA ARG A 8 13.56 3.77 7.35
C ARG A 8 13.12 2.54 8.15
N PRO A 9 13.04 2.64 9.49
CA PRO A 9 12.53 1.53 10.29
C PRO A 9 11.04 1.29 10.04
N LEU A 10 10.70 0.06 9.66
CA LEU A 10 9.40 -0.62 9.66
C LEU A 10 8.87 -1.00 11.06
N PRO A 11 7.96 -0.28 11.76
CA PRO A 11 7.39 -0.84 12.99
C PRO A 11 6.58 -2.11 12.70
N PRO A 12 6.50 -3.06 13.65
CA PRO A 12 5.59 -4.20 13.54
C PRO A 12 4.13 -3.74 13.42
N GLY A 13 3.31 -4.52 12.73
CA GLY A 13 1.92 -4.17 12.42
C GLY A 13 1.77 -3.07 11.35
N SER A 14 2.88 -2.61 10.75
CA SER A 14 2.83 -1.63 9.66
C SER A 14 2.54 -2.28 8.33
N THR A 15 1.87 -1.54 7.45
CA THR A 15 1.65 -1.92 6.05
C THR A 15 2.47 -1.02 5.14
N LEU A 16 3.29 -1.63 4.29
CA LEU A 16 4.04 -0.94 3.23
C LEU A 16 3.29 -1.10 1.91
N ALA A 17 3.01 0.01 1.25
CA ALA A 17 2.47 0.04 -0.11
C ALA A 17 3.54 0.54 -1.08
N LEU A 18 3.88 -0.28 -2.08
CA LEU A 18 4.77 0.07 -3.18
C LEU A 18 3.93 0.18 -4.44
N TYR A 19 4.03 1.30 -5.14
CA TYR A 19 3.30 1.56 -6.36
C TYR A 19 4.21 2.20 -7.41
N ILE A 20 3.83 2.03 -8.67
CA ILE A 20 4.40 2.79 -9.79
C ILE A 20 3.55 4.03 -10.08
N ASP A 21 4.15 5.03 -10.69
CA ASP A 21 3.53 6.30 -11.06
C ASP A 21 2.21 6.14 -11.82
N GLY A 22 2.11 5.16 -12.73
CA GLY A 22 0.88 4.84 -13.46
C GLY A 22 -0.33 4.44 -12.59
N LEU A 23 -0.15 4.26 -11.27
CA LEU A 23 -1.27 4.12 -10.32
C LEU A 23 -1.86 5.46 -9.88
N VAL A 24 -1.02 6.50 -9.74
CA VAL A 24 -1.39 7.82 -9.19
C VAL A 24 -1.43 8.94 -10.23
N GLU A 25 -0.71 8.78 -11.34
CA GLU A 25 -0.75 9.68 -12.48
C GLU A 25 -1.98 9.37 -13.32
N ARG A 26 -3.09 10.06 -13.05
CA ARG A 26 -4.22 10.09 -13.99
C ARG A 26 -4.42 11.48 -14.59
N PRO A 27 -4.74 11.55 -15.89
CA PRO A 27 -5.07 12.81 -16.55
C PRO A 27 -6.21 13.54 -15.83
N GLY A 28 -5.95 14.76 -15.34
CA GLY A 28 -6.98 15.62 -14.73
C GLY A 28 -7.17 15.43 -13.22
N THR A 29 -6.30 14.68 -12.54
CA THR A 29 -6.32 14.55 -11.07
C THR A 29 -4.97 14.88 -10.45
N ASP A 30 -5.04 15.43 -9.25
CA ASP A 30 -3.88 15.82 -8.45
C ASP A 30 -3.22 14.59 -7.80
N ILE A 31 -1.89 14.48 -7.94
CA ILE A 31 -1.12 13.31 -7.47
C ILE A 31 -1.19 13.20 -5.94
N GLU A 32 -1.09 14.33 -5.25
CA GLU A 32 -1.18 14.44 -3.80
C GLU A 32 -2.55 13.97 -3.31
N ALA A 33 -3.64 14.39 -3.98
CA ALA A 33 -4.98 13.91 -3.67
C ALA A 33 -5.11 12.39 -3.86
N GLN A 34 -4.46 11.82 -4.88
CA GLN A 34 -4.45 10.38 -5.11
C GLN A 34 -3.66 9.62 -4.01
N ILE A 35 -2.52 10.16 -3.57
CA ILE A 35 -1.76 9.59 -2.45
C ILE A 35 -2.58 9.64 -1.15
N ASP A 36 -3.31 10.72 -0.91
CA ASP A 36 -4.20 10.84 0.24
C ASP A 36 -5.33 9.79 0.22
N VAL A 37 -5.90 9.51 -0.96
CA VAL A 37 -6.90 8.44 -1.13
C VAL A 37 -6.31 7.07 -0.85
N LEU A 38 -5.08 6.80 -1.32
CA LEU A 38 -4.35 5.57 -1.05
C LEU A 38 -4.14 5.39 0.47
N ALA A 39 -3.62 6.43 1.12
CA ALA A 39 -3.37 6.43 2.56
C ALA A 39 -4.65 6.23 3.37
N ARG A 40 -5.73 6.94 3.04
CA ARG A 40 -7.03 6.80 3.71
C ARG A 40 -7.61 5.41 3.55
N THR A 41 -7.54 4.83 2.35
CA THR A 41 -8.08 3.49 2.09
C THR A 41 -7.34 2.42 2.89
N LEU A 42 -6.02 2.58 3.06
CA LEU A 42 -5.22 1.71 3.91
C LEU A 42 -5.49 1.94 5.40
N ASP A 43 -5.82 3.17 5.83
CA ASP A 43 -6.14 3.49 7.23
C ASP A 43 -7.53 2.98 7.68
N VAL A 44 -8.39 2.56 6.73
CA VAL A 44 -9.66 1.88 7.05
C VAL A 44 -9.42 0.48 7.61
N GLU A 45 -8.26 -0.14 7.35
CA GLU A 45 -7.93 -1.44 7.92
C GLU A 45 -7.53 -1.33 9.40
N PRO A 46 -7.98 -2.25 10.27
CA PRO A 46 -7.74 -2.13 11.71
C PRO A 46 -6.25 -2.09 12.06
N ARG A 47 -5.80 -0.99 12.67
CA ARG A 47 -4.44 -0.86 13.22
C ARG A 47 -4.23 -1.90 14.33
N GLY A 48 -3.15 -2.69 14.24
CA GLY A 48 -2.80 -3.73 15.22
C GLY A 48 -3.53 -5.07 15.04
N ALA A 49 -4.06 -5.32 13.85
CA ALA A 49 -4.43 -6.68 13.46
C ALA A 49 -3.24 -7.37 12.80
N PRO A 50 -3.06 -8.69 12.99
CA PRO A 50 -2.03 -9.45 12.29
C PRO A 50 -2.12 -9.17 10.79
N ALA A 51 -0.97 -9.11 10.12
CA ALA A 51 -0.87 -9.00 8.67
C ALA A 51 -1.55 -10.21 7.99
N ASP A 52 -2.88 -10.14 7.87
CA ASP A 52 -3.71 -11.16 7.28
C ASP A 52 -3.70 -10.98 5.76
N PRO A 53 -3.22 -11.98 5.00
CA PRO A 53 -3.16 -11.89 3.54
C PRO A 53 -4.53 -11.63 2.90
N GLN A 54 -5.64 -12.10 3.50
CA GLN A 54 -6.98 -11.82 2.97
C GLN A 54 -7.40 -10.35 3.14
N ARG A 55 -6.91 -9.68 4.18
CA ARG A 55 -7.15 -8.25 4.39
C ARG A 55 -6.34 -7.42 3.41
N LEU A 56 -5.08 -7.76 3.23
CA LEU A 56 -4.22 -7.12 2.23
C LEU A 56 -4.79 -7.28 0.82
N ASP A 57 -5.27 -8.46 0.46
CA ASP A 57 -5.93 -8.72 -0.83
C ASP A 57 -7.20 -7.87 -1.01
N ARG A 58 -8.05 -7.80 0.03
CA ARG A 58 -9.25 -6.96 -0.01
C ARG A 58 -8.92 -5.47 -0.12
N ALA A 59 -7.90 -5.00 0.59
CA ALA A 59 -7.42 -3.63 0.52
C ALA A 59 -6.87 -3.33 -0.88
N ALA A 60 -6.05 -4.22 -1.44
CA ALA A 60 -5.53 -4.11 -2.80
C ALA A 60 -6.67 -4.06 -3.82
N GLY A 61 -7.66 -4.93 -3.73
CA GLY A 61 -8.83 -4.92 -4.63
C GLY A 61 -9.67 -3.65 -4.51
N ARG A 62 -9.84 -3.10 -3.30
CA ARG A 62 -10.52 -1.80 -3.10
C ARG A 62 -9.72 -0.66 -3.69
N LEU A 63 -8.41 -0.65 -3.49
CA LEU A 63 -7.50 0.33 -4.06
C LEU A 63 -7.56 0.26 -5.58
N MET A 64 -7.33 -0.90 -6.19
CA MET A 64 -7.41 -1.07 -7.65
C MET A 64 -8.76 -0.59 -8.21
N ARG A 65 -9.88 -0.90 -7.58
CA ARG A 65 -11.20 -0.42 -8.05
C ARG A 65 -11.41 1.08 -7.89
N THR A 66 -10.79 1.69 -6.89
CA THR A 66 -10.81 3.16 -6.68
C THR A 66 -9.88 3.86 -7.65
N PHE A 67 -8.72 3.24 -7.90
CA PHE A 67 -7.65 3.75 -8.75
C PHE A 67 -7.88 3.47 -10.25
N ILE A 68 -8.72 2.50 -10.59
CA ILE A 68 -8.99 2.09 -11.97
C ILE A 68 -10.49 1.78 -12.06
N PRO A 69 -11.37 2.79 -12.03
CA PRO A 69 -12.81 2.59 -12.14
C PRO A 69 -13.21 2.13 -13.55
N ASP A 70 -12.42 2.49 -14.57
CA ASP A 70 -12.59 2.07 -15.95
C ASP A 70 -11.24 1.58 -16.49
N THR A 71 -11.09 0.25 -16.58
CA THR A 71 -9.88 -0.41 -17.09
C THR A 71 -9.64 -0.17 -18.58
N VAL A 72 -10.63 0.36 -19.32
CA VAL A 72 -10.52 0.63 -20.77
C VAL A 72 -10.02 2.04 -21.03
N ALA A 73 -10.22 2.97 -20.09
CA ALA A 73 -9.79 4.37 -20.20
C ALA A 73 -8.44 4.65 -19.50
N HIS A 74 -7.86 3.65 -18.83
CA HIS A 74 -6.58 3.77 -18.15
C HIS A 74 -5.46 3.40 -19.12
N ASP A 75 -4.68 4.40 -19.55
CA ASP A 75 -3.67 4.28 -20.62
C ASP A 75 -2.29 3.85 -20.11
N ASP A 76 -2.05 3.93 -18.80
CA ASP A 76 -0.76 3.63 -18.16
C ASP A 76 -0.79 2.32 -17.35
N ASP A 77 0.35 1.63 -17.27
CA ASP A 77 0.46 0.43 -16.46
C ASP A 77 0.32 0.77 -14.97
N ALA A 78 -0.66 0.15 -14.29
CA ALA A 78 -0.88 0.33 -12.85
C ALA A 78 -0.45 -0.93 -12.08
N THR A 79 0.49 -0.77 -11.14
CA THR A 79 0.97 -1.86 -10.27
C THR A 79 0.97 -1.40 -8.81
N LEU A 80 0.46 -2.26 -7.93
CA LEU A 80 0.48 -2.09 -6.48
C LEU A 80 0.96 -3.37 -5.80
N LEU A 81 1.92 -3.25 -4.90
CA LEU A 81 2.38 -4.31 -4.02
C LEU A 81 2.15 -3.88 -2.57
N LEU A 82 1.35 -4.65 -1.83
CA LEU A 82 1.13 -4.47 -0.40
C LEU A 82 1.92 -5.50 0.40
N VAL A 83 2.64 -5.04 1.42
CA VAL A 83 3.40 -5.88 2.35
C VAL A 83 2.97 -5.52 3.77
N GLY A 84 2.28 -6.43 4.46
CA GLY A 84 2.00 -6.28 5.88
C GLY A 84 3.13 -6.89 6.71
N LEU A 85 3.68 -6.13 7.65
CA LEU A 85 4.57 -6.67 8.66
C LEU A 85 3.71 -7.29 9.77
N PRO A 86 3.93 -8.57 10.12
CA PRO A 86 3.21 -9.17 11.23
C PRO A 86 3.47 -8.38 12.51
N ASP A 87 2.45 -8.30 13.37
CA ASP A 87 2.67 -7.83 14.73
C ASP A 87 3.67 -8.78 15.40
N GLN A 88 4.59 -8.19 16.17
CA GLN A 88 5.42 -8.97 17.08
C GLN A 88 4.51 -9.37 18.24
N ASP A 89 3.76 -10.46 18.08
CA ASP A 89 3.20 -11.15 19.25
C ASP A 89 4.38 -11.44 20.18
N GLY A 90 4.39 -10.80 21.34
CA GLY A 90 5.42 -10.99 22.34
C GLY A 90 5.45 -12.45 22.82
N GLY A 91 6.32 -13.25 22.22
CA GLY A 91 6.91 -14.46 22.80
C GLY A 91 8.39 -14.45 22.42
N GLY A 92 9.37 -14.26 23.32
CA GLY A 92 9.55 -15.01 24.57
C GLY A 92 9.88 -16.47 24.21
N ALA A 93 11.09 -17.02 24.34
CA ALA A 93 12.24 -16.66 25.15
C ALA A 93 13.55 -17.20 24.52
N CYS A 94 14.65 -16.47 24.66
CA CYS A 94 15.94 -17.13 24.89
C CYS A 94 15.90 -17.62 26.34
N GLY A 95 15.84 -18.94 26.54
CA GLY A 95 16.04 -19.63 27.80
C GLY A 95 16.92 -20.85 27.55
#